data_AF-A0A358Y073-F1
#
_entry.id   AF-A0A358Y073-F1
#
_cell.length_a   1.000
_cell.length_b   1.000
_cell.length_c   1.000
_cell.angle_alpha   90.00
_cell.angle_beta   90.00
_cell.angle_gamma   90.00
#
_symmetry.space_group_name_H-M   'P 1'
#
loop_
_entity.id
_entity.type
_entity.pdbx_description
1 polymer ?
#
loop_
_entity_poly.entity_id
_entity_poly.type
_entity_poly.pdbx_seq_one_letter_code
_entity_poly.pdbx_strand_id
1 'polypeptide(L)'
;QIAPALFEELQQTERLIRQGNQEYRQVESEAKHSLSLRGLKTEYFNICNARSLEMASQNDTDLVILAAAFVGDVRLIDNITLTI
;
A
#
# COMPACT_ATOMS: atom_id res chain seq x y z
N GLN A 1 -13.89 8.55 10.18
CA GLN A 1 -12.68 9.40 10.16
C GLN A 1 -11.89 9.04 8.89
N ILE A 2 -11.40 10.02 8.12
CA ILE A 2 -10.79 9.78 6.81
C ILE A 2 -9.27 9.51 6.90
N ALA A 3 -8.59 10.11 7.89
CA ALA A 3 -7.15 9.90 8.12
C ALA A 3 -6.72 8.45 8.44
N PRO A 4 -7.42 7.67 9.29
CA PRO A 4 -7.00 6.29 9.58
C PRO A 4 -7.18 5.34 8.39
N ALA A 5 -7.97 5.72 7.38
CA ALA A 5 -8.24 4.85 6.23
C ALA A 5 -6.97 4.49 5.44
N LEU A 6 -6.00 5.40 5.34
CA LEU A 6 -4.73 5.13 4.66
C LEU A 6 -3.94 4.02 5.36
N PHE A 7 -3.83 4.13 6.69
CA PHE A 7 -3.12 3.15 7.50
C PHE A 7 -3.86 1.82 7.60
N GLU A 8 -5.20 1.83 7.69
CA GLU A 8 -6.02 0.62 7.62
C GLU A 8 -5.80 -0.17 6.32
N GLU A 9 -5.69 0.54 5.19
CA GLU A 9 -5.45 -0.09 3.88
C GLU A 9 -4.02 -0.66 3.78
N LEU A 10 -3.03 0.04 4.34
CA LEU A 10 -1.66 -0.48 4.45
C LEU A 10 -1.62 -1.78 5.26
N GLN A 11 -2.28 -1.81 6.42
CA GLN A 11 -2.35 -3.02 7.25
C GLN A 11 -3.12 -4.15 6.56
N GLN A 12 -4.17 -3.84 5.82
CA GLN A 12 -4.91 -4.85 5.04
C GLN A 12 -4.03 -5.46 3.95
N THR A 13 -3.29 -4.61 3.22
CA THR A 13 -2.32 -5.06 2.22
C THR A 13 -1.23 -5.93 2.84
N GLU A 14 -0.66 -5.52 3.99
CA GLU A 14 0.32 -6.31 4.73
C GLU A 14 -0.22 -7.71 5.07
N ARG A 15 -1.46 -7.79 5.59
CA ARG A 15 -2.10 -9.08 5.91
C ARG A 15 -2.26 -9.98 4.69
N LEU A 16 -2.70 -9.44 3.55
CA LEU A 16 -2.86 -10.21 2.32
C LEU A 16 -1.53 -10.81 1.86
N ILE A 17 -0.46 -10.02 1.89
CA ILE A 17 0.87 -10.48 1.50
C ILE A 17 1.37 -11.56 2.47
N ARG A 18 1.20 -11.37 3.78
CA ARG A 18 1.55 -12.38 4.80
C ARG A 18 0.77 -13.69 4.67
N GLN A 19 -0.42 -13.65 4.07
CA GLN A 19 -1.22 -14.84 3.75
C GLN A 19 -0.77 -15.55 2.47
N GLY A 20 0.28 -15.06 1.80
CA GLY A 20 0.85 -15.64 0.59
C GLY A 20 0.32 -15.03 -0.70
N ASN A 21 -0.42 -13.91 -0.65
CA ASN A 21 -0.81 -13.22 -1.87
C ASN A 21 0.39 -12.47 -2.47
N GLN A 22 0.84 -12.93 -3.64
CA GLN A 22 1.96 -12.34 -4.38
C GLN A 22 1.51 -11.59 -5.65
N GLU A 23 0.21 -11.40 -5.86
CA GLU A 23 -0.37 -10.62 -6.96
C GLU A 23 -0.29 -9.11 -6.67
N TYR A 24 0.92 -8.60 -6.39
CA TYR A 24 1.15 -7.27 -5.85
C TYR A 24 0.50 -6.15 -6.69
N ARG A 25 0.56 -6.25 -8.03
CA ARG A 25 -0.05 -5.24 -8.92
C ARG A 25 -1.57 -5.17 -8.76
N GLN A 26 -2.21 -6.32 -8.57
CA GLN A 26 -3.65 -6.40 -8.35
C GLN A 26 -4.01 -5.82 -6.98
N VAL A 27 -3.28 -6.22 -5.93
CA VAL A 27 -3.51 -5.74 -4.56
C VAL A 27 -3.39 -4.21 -4.47
N GLU A 28 -2.40 -3.62 -5.14
CA GLU A 28 -2.28 -2.16 -5.20
C GLU A 28 -3.46 -1.47 -5.91
N SER A 29 -3.95 -2.06 -6.99
CA SER A 29 -5.09 -1.53 -7.74
C SER A 29 -6.35 -1.54 -6.87
N GLU A 30 -6.58 -2.64 -6.16
CA GLU A 30 -7.68 -2.80 -5.20
C GLU A 30 -7.56 -1.81 -4.04
N ALA A 31 -6.35 -1.65 -3.47
CA ALA A 31 -6.09 -0.67 -2.41
C ALA A 31 -6.36 0.77 -2.85
N LYS A 32 -5.89 1.15 -4.06
CA LYS A 32 -6.19 2.47 -4.65
C LYS A 32 -7.69 2.68 -4.82
N HIS A 33 -8.41 1.66 -5.27
CA HIS A 33 -9.86 1.72 -5.42
C HIS A 33 -10.58 1.87 -4.07
N SER A 34 -10.20 1.08 -3.07
CA SER A 34 -10.73 1.14 -1.70
C SER A 34 -10.55 2.53 -1.08
N LEU A 35 -9.35 3.11 -1.20
CA LEU A 35 -9.06 4.46 -0.70
C LEU A 35 -9.88 5.54 -1.41
N SER A 36 -10.06 5.41 -2.72
CA SER A 36 -10.90 6.32 -3.52
C SER A 36 -12.36 6.31 -3.06
N LEU A 37 -12.93 5.12 -2.78
CA LEU A 37 -14.28 4.98 -2.24
C LEU A 37 -14.45 5.63 -0.86
N ARG A 38 -13.36 5.77 -0.10
CA ARG A 38 -13.31 6.43 1.20
C ARG A 38 -13.04 7.95 1.11
N GLY A 39 -12.96 8.49 -0.11
CA GLY A 39 -12.75 9.92 -0.37
C GLY A 39 -11.28 10.36 -0.35
N LEU A 40 -10.32 9.43 -0.38
CA LEU A 40 -8.91 9.74 -0.53
C LEU A 40 -8.52 9.72 -2.01
N LYS A 41 -7.86 10.78 -2.47
CA LYS A 41 -7.29 10.81 -3.82
C LYS A 41 -5.87 10.27 -3.78
N THR A 42 -5.71 8.99 -4.08
CA THR A 42 -4.42 8.29 -4.08
C THR A 42 -3.52 8.76 -5.22
N GLU A 43 -2.32 9.24 -4.91
CA GLU A 43 -1.27 9.49 -5.90
C GLU A 43 -0.56 8.19 -6.26
N TYR A 44 -0.12 7.45 -5.23
CA TYR A 44 0.49 6.14 -5.39
C TYR A 44 0.16 5.26 -4.18
N PHE A 45 0.18 3.97 -4.45
CA PHE A 45 0.11 2.90 -3.46
C PHE A 45 0.89 1.75 -4.10
N ASN A 46 2.12 1.56 -3.66
CA ASN A 46 3.10 0.70 -4.32
C ASN A 46 3.70 -0.29 -3.32
N ILE A 47 3.89 -1.52 -3.74
CA ILE A 47 4.60 -2.59 -3.06
C ILE A 47 5.94 -2.74 -3.77
N CYS A 48 7.02 -2.46 -3.05
CA CYS A 48 8.38 -2.44 -3.54
C CYS A 48 9.27 -3.38 -2.72
N ASN A 49 10.42 -3.76 -3.27
CA ASN A 49 11.50 -4.33 -2.48
C ASN A 49 11.98 -3.28 -1.46
N ALA A 50 12.11 -3.65 -0.18
CA ALA A 50 12.43 -2.71 0.90
C ALA A 50 13.83 -2.10 0.81
N ARG A 51 14.75 -2.74 0.06
CA ARG A 51 16.15 -2.34 -0.06
C ARG A 51 16.40 -1.52 -1.34
N SER A 52 15.91 -2.01 -2.49
CA SER A 52 16.14 -1.34 -3.77
C SER A 52 15.07 -0.29 -4.11
N LEU A 53 13.90 -0.36 -3.48
CA LEU A 53 12.69 0.42 -3.81
C LEU A 53 12.15 0.16 -5.23
N GLU A 54 12.68 -0.85 -5.92
CA GLU A 54 12.13 -1.33 -7.18
C GLU A 54 10.80 -2.06 -6.93
N MET A 55 9.99 -2.16 -7.99
CA MET A 55 8.70 -2.86 -7.90
C MET A 55 8.90 -4.29 -7.41
N ALA A 56 8.13 -4.71 -6.42
CA ALA A 56 8.27 -6.02 -5.82
C ALA A 56 8.03 -7.14 -6.84
N SER A 57 8.89 -8.15 -6.80
CA SER A 57 8.81 -9.41 -7.50
C SER A 57 8.47 -10.55 -6.54
N GLN A 58 8.01 -11.68 -7.06
CA GLN A 58 7.63 -12.84 -6.24
C GLN A 58 8.81 -13.47 -5.47
N ASN A 59 10.05 -13.12 -5.84
CA ASN A 59 11.27 -13.61 -5.19
C ASN A 59 11.74 -12.70 -4.04
N ASP A 60 11.10 -11.55 -3.85
CA ASP A 60 11.46 -10.61 -2.79
C ASP A 60 10.86 -11.05 -1.45
N THR A 61 11.70 -11.09 -0.42
CA THR A 61 11.30 -11.41 0.96
C THR A 61 11.17 -10.17 1.83
N ASP A 62 11.99 -9.14 1.58
CA ASP A 62 11.92 -7.85 2.26
C ASP A 62 11.12 -6.86 1.39
N LEU A 63 9.92 -6.49 1.84
CA LEU A 63 9.01 -5.60 1.12
C LEU A 63 8.68 -4.33 1.90
N VAL A 64 8.35 -3.28 1.15
CA VAL A 64 7.78 -2.04 1.69
C VAL A 64 6.54 -1.66 0.89
N ILE A 65 5.45 -1.36 1.60
CA ILE A 65 4.22 -0.81 1.04
C ILE A 65 4.29 0.71 1.27
N LEU A 66 4.26 1.48 0.20
CA LEU A 66 4.39 2.93 0.18
C LEU A 66 3.08 3.54 -0.32
N ALA A 67 2.52 4.51 0.42
CA ALA A 67 1.30 5.18 -0.01
C ALA A 67 1.39 6.70 0.14
N ALA A 68 0.80 7.41 -0.82
CA ALA A 68 0.52 8.84 -0.74
C ALA A 68 -0.88 9.12 -1.27
N ALA A 69 -1.65 9.90 -0.52
CA ALA A 69 -3.02 10.27 -0.88
C ALA A 69 -3.41 11.65 -0.32
N PHE A 70 -4.32 12.33 -1.01
CA PHE A 70 -4.87 13.60 -0.57
C PHE A 70 -6.23 13.45 0.12
N VAL A 71 -6.42 14.22 1.19
CA VAL A 71 -7.70 14.48 1.87
C VAL A 71 -7.96 15.98 1.80
N GLY A 72 -8.79 16.39 0.84
CA GLY A 72 -8.85 17.81 0.45
C GLY A 72 -7.48 18.29 0.00
N ASP A 73 -6.95 19.33 0.66
CA ASP A 73 -5.63 19.89 0.37
C ASP A 73 -4.50 19.26 1.19
N VAL A 74 -4.83 18.37 2.14
CA VAL A 74 -3.85 17.73 3.01
C VAL A 74 -3.29 16.48 2.33
N ARG A 75 -1.98 16.46 2.14
CA ARG A 75 -1.27 15.29 1.61
C ARG A 75 -0.81 14.38 2.76
N LEU A 76 -1.31 13.16 2.76
CA LEU A 76 -0.90 12.09 3.68
C LEU A 76 0.10 11.18 2.99
N ILE A 77 1.14 10.79 3.73
CA ILE A 77 2.08 9.75 3.33
C ILE A 77 2.22 8.78 4.47
N ASP A 78 2.36 7.50 4.15
CA ASP A 78 2.60 6.46 5.14
C ASP A 78 3.22 5.23 4.47
N ASN A 79 3.82 4.35 5.27
CA ASN A 79 4.41 3.11 4.80
C ASN A 79 4.37 1.99 5.84
N ILE A 80 4.43 0.75 5.37
CA ILE A 80 4.66 -0.44 6.21
C ILE A 80 5.75 -1.29 5.56
N THR A 81 6.76 -1.67 6.35
CA THR A 81 7.75 -2.66 5.94
C THR A 81 7.36 -4.02 6.47
N LEU A 82 7.53 -5.07 5.67
CA LEU A 82 7.30 -6.44 6.08
C LEU A 82 8.37 -7.37 5.51
N THR A 83 8.65 -8.45 6.25
CA THR A 83 9.44 -9.58 5.78
C THR A 83 8.53 -10.81 5.71
N ILE A 84 8.64 -11.57 4.62
CA ILE A 84 7.93 -12.82 4.33
C ILE A 84 8.87 -14.02 4.49
#